data_AF-A0A702E4W0-F1
#
_entry.id   AF-A0A702E4W0-F1
#
_cell.length_a   1.000
_cell.length_b   1.000
_cell.length_c   1.000
_cell.angle_alpha   90.00
_cell.angle_beta   90.00
_cell.angle_gamma   90.00
#
_symmetry.space_group_name_H-M   'P 1'
#
loop_
_entity.id
_entity.type
_entity.pdbx_description
1 polymer ?
#
loop_
_entity_poly.entity_id
_entity_poly.type
_entity_poly.pdbx_seq_one_letter_code
_entity_poly.pdbx_strand_id
1 'polypeptide(L)'
;MSLKGLRFTLEVDGQEPDTFAVVSFRLTQRQSAPFVLSVDVASDSFMQTAGMLLEKKAVLTVWQGDIAQRHVNISRPLTDTSRLPYQRRSDLEDPLSILDEGYKNTFFNNDFGERVSVHELTTSGDGRSFIKAWEHLSLETYNDRHGYCTIGYGHLIDKERCENISIPLQFQTGLTETSATLLFDSDLVRFEQGVKNAVSVNLYQHEFDALVSLLFNCGENFFRLRRAPLLIDNLNSENYLGAAEQFLDITSGRGNGLVRRRNAEYNIFSEAIYNAEH
;
A
#
# COMPACT_ATOMS: atom_id res chain seq x y z
N MET A 1 -15.53 4.78 -30.20
CA MET A 1 -14.76 3.67 -29.59
C MET A 1 -15.01 3.69 -28.09
N SER A 2 -14.97 2.55 -27.40
CA SER A 2 -15.31 2.43 -25.97
C SER A 2 -14.42 3.33 -25.10
N LEU A 3 -15.02 4.19 -24.27
CA LEU A 3 -14.34 5.06 -23.28
C LEU A 3 -13.88 4.31 -22.03
N LYS A 4 -14.05 2.98 -22.01
CA LYS A 4 -13.65 2.10 -20.91
C LYS A 4 -12.62 1.11 -21.44
N GLY A 5 -11.34 1.44 -21.29
CA GLY A 5 -10.22 0.60 -21.69
C GLY A 5 -8.89 1.36 -21.78
N LEU A 6 -7.77 0.65 -21.63
CA LEU A 6 -6.44 1.20 -21.91
C LEU A 6 -6.27 1.39 -23.42
N ARG A 7 -5.77 2.56 -23.83
CA ARG A 7 -5.41 2.87 -25.23
C ARG A 7 -3.93 3.23 -25.30
N PHE A 8 -3.28 2.85 -26.39
CA PHE A 8 -1.89 3.16 -26.67
C PHE A 8 -1.78 3.86 -28.02
N THR A 9 -1.18 5.06 -28.04
CA THR A 9 -0.95 5.80 -29.28
C THR A 9 0.54 6.04 -29.47
N LEU A 10 1.00 5.99 -30.72
CA LEU A 10 2.36 6.38 -31.08
C LEU A 10 2.28 7.58 -32.01
N GLU A 11 2.62 8.75 -31.50
CA GLU A 11 2.74 9.97 -32.29
C GLU A 11 4.16 10.07 -32.82
N VAL A 12 4.31 10.37 -34.11
CA VAL A 12 5.61 10.50 -34.78
C VAL A 12 5.66 11.85 -35.47
N ASP A 13 6.72 12.62 -35.26
CA ASP A 13 6.88 13.96 -35.85
C ASP A 13 6.65 13.94 -37.37
N GLY A 14 5.72 14.79 -37.83
CA GLY A 14 5.37 14.91 -39.25
C GLY A 14 4.35 13.89 -39.75
N GLN A 15 3.72 13.14 -38.85
CA GLN A 15 2.57 12.28 -39.13
C GLN A 15 1.30 12.83 -38.47
N GLU A 16 0.14 12.51 -39.03
CA GLU A 16 -1.14 12.88 -38.43
C GLU A 16 -1.33 12.17 -37.07
N PRO A 17 -2.01 12.80 -36.11
CA PRO A 17 -2.45 12.11 -34.89
C PRO A 17 -3.22 10.83 -35.23
N ASP A 18 -3.06 9.78 -34.42
CA ASP A 18 -3.71 8.47 -34.60
C ASP A 18 -3.33 7.69 -35.87
N THR A 19 -2.30 8.13 -36.64
CA THR A 19 -1.79 7.39 -37.81
C THR A 19 -1.42 5.93 -37.49
N PHE A 20 -0.99 5.67 -36.25
CA PHE A 20 -0.51 4.37 -35.80
C PHE A 20 -1.31 3.85 -34.61
N ALA A 21 -1.93 2.69 -34.78
CA ALA A 21 -2.42 1.88 -33.69
C ALA A 21 -1.28 1.02 -33.14
N VAL A 22 -0.98 1.14 -31.86
CA VAL A 22 0.06 0.33 -31.21
C VAL A 22 -0.49 -1.08 -30.96
N VAL A 23 0.16 -2.08 -31.55
CA VAL A 23 -0.20 -3.50 -31.45
C VAL A 23 0.55 -4.16 -30.30
N SER A 24 1.81 -3.78 -30.12
CA SER A 24 2.70 -4.34 -29.11
C SER A 24 3.79 -3.33 -28.78
N PHE A 25 4.32 -3.37 -27.55
CA PHE A 25 5.55 -2.66 -27.23
C PHE A 25 6.33 -3.39 -26.15
N ARG A 26 7.64 -3.19 -26.14
CA ARG A 26 8.56 -3.72 -25.14
C ARG A 26 9.61 -2.68 -24.83
N LEU A 27 9.72 -2.31 -23.56
CA LEU A 27 10.85 -1.54 -23.05
C LEU A 27 11.86 -2.48 -22.40
N THR A 28 13.11 -2.45 -22.86
CA THR A 28 14.23 -3.22 -22.28
C THR A 28 15.29 -2.26 -21.77
N GLN A 29 15.67 -2.42 -20.50
CA GLN A 29 16.72 -1.63 -19.85
C GLN A 29 17.75 -2.54 -19.18
N ARG A 30 19.03 -2.21 -19.37
CA ARG A 30 20.17 -2.85 -18.69
C ARG A 30 21.20 -1.79 -18.33
N GLN A 31 21.88 -1.96 -17.20
CA GLN A 31 22.84 -0.96 -16.69
C GLN A 31 24.01 -0.65 -17.64
N SER A 32 24.32 -1.57 -18.56
CA SER A 32 25.46 -1.45 -19.49
C SER A 32 25.06 -1.54 -20.97
N ALA A 33 23.77 -1.38 -21.30
CA ALA A 33 23.29 -1.37 -22.68
C ALA A 33 22.43 -0.13 -22.96
N PRO A 34 22.37 0.34 -24.22
CA PRO A 34 21.39 1.33 -24.62
C PRO A 34 19.98 0.88 -24.25
N PHE A 35 19.14 1.82 -23.85
CA PHE A 35 17.72 1.54 -23.70
C PHE A 35 17.14 1.15 -25.06
N VAL A 36 16.23 0.19 -25.08
CA VAL A 36 15.53 -0.23 -26.30
C VAL A 36 14.04 -0.19 -26.02
N LEU A 37 13.33 0.69 -26.73
CA LEU A 37 11.88 0.65 -26.85
C LEU A 37 11.54 0.08 -28.22
N SER A 38 11.03 -1.14 -28.25
CA SER A 38 10.46 -1.76 -29.45
C SER A 38 8.96 -1.49 -29.44
N VAL A 39 8.42 -0.97 -30.55
CA VAL A 39 6.98 -0.72 -30.71
C VAL A 39 6.55 -1.31 -32.05
N ASP A 40 5.57 -2.22 -32.01
CA ASP A 40 4.91 -2.73 -33.20
C ASP A 40 3.62 -1.92 -33.42
N VAL A 41 3.48 -1.36 -34.61
CA VAL A 41 2.34 -0.52 -34.97
C VAL A 41 1.65 -1.03 -36.23
N ALA A 42 0.34 -0.87 -36.28
CA ALA A 42 -0.47 -1.03 -37.47
C ALA A 42 -0.96 0.34 -37.92
N SER A 43 -1.01 0.56 -39.23
CA SER A 43 -1.59 1.76 -39.84
C SER A 43 -2.51 1.33 -40.97
N ASP A 44 -3.63 2.01 -41.12
CA ASP A 44 -4.52 1.91 -42.28
C ASP A 44 -4.05 2.83 -43.43
N SER A 45 -3.02 3.64 -43.20
CA SER A 45 -2.37 4.47 -44.22
C SER A 45 -1.33 3.67 -45.01
N PHE A 46 -1.69 3.31 -46.25
CA PHE A 46 -0.84 2.55 -47.17
C PHE A 46 0.34 3.35 -47.77
N MET A 47 0.50 4.63 -47.42
CA MET A 47 1.52 5.54 -47.97
C MET A 47 2.77 5.66 -47.09
N GLN A 48 2.79 5.00 -45.92
CA GLN A 48 3.90 5.11 -44.97
C GLN A 48 5.10 4.27 -45.42
N THR A 49 6.24 4.93 -45.65
CA THR A 49 7.52 4.26 -45.90
C THR A 49 8.42 4.36 -44.66
N ALA A 50 9.30 3.36 -44.46
CA ALA A 50 10.22 3.37 -43.32
C ALA A 50 11.05 4.67 -43.23
N GLY A 51 11.46 5.23 -44.38
CA GLY A 51 12.22 6.48 -44.44
C GLY A 51 11.48 7.72 -43.90
N MET A 52 10.14 7.70 -43.86
CA MET A 52 9.34 8.79 -43.30
C MET A 52 9.28 8.76 -41.76
N LEU A 53 9.63 7.61 -41.16
CA LEU A 53 9.54 7.35 -39.72
C LEU A 53 10.91 7.31 -39.04
N LEU A 54 11.96 7.02 -39.80
CA LEU A 54 13.33 7.02 -39.27
C LEU A 54 13.77 8.41 -38.81
N GLU A 55 14.49 8.43 -37.68
CA GLU A 55 15.10 9.64 -37.11
C GLU A 55 14.11 10.76 -36.73
N LYS A 56 12.82 10.40 -36.59
CA LYS A 56 11.78 11.29 -36.07
C LYS A 56 11.64 11.13 -34.56
N LYS A 57 11.21 12.20 -33.87
CA LYS A 57 10.76 12.04 -32.49
C LYS A 57 9.48 11.23 -32.51
N ALA A 58 9.37 10.35 -31.54
CA ALA A 58 8.15 9.61 -31.31
C ALA A 58 7.77 9.70 -29.84
N VAL A 59 6.47 9.79 -29.59
CA VAL A 59 5.89 9.77 -28.26
C VAL A 59 4.92 8.61 -28.20
N LEU A 60 5.25 7.61 -27.39
CA LEU A 60 4.31 6.57 -27.01
C LEU A 60 3.50 7.07 -25.81
N THR A 61 2.19 7.16 -25.96
CA THR A 61 1.27 7.60 -24.91
C THR A 61 0.37 6.46 -24.47
N VAL A 62 0.27 6.27 -23.15
CA VAL A 62 -0.68 5.34 -22.53
C VAL A 62 -1.86 6.15 -21.99
N TRP A 63 -3.07 5.74 -22.34
CA TRP A 63 -4.31 6.42 -21.97
C TRP A 63 -5.22 5.50 -21.17
N GLN A 64 -6.00 6.06 -20.25
CA GLN A 64 -7.15 5.41 -19.63
C GLN A 64 -8.35 6.35 -19.80
N GLY A 65 -9.31 5.96 -20.65
CA GLY A 65 -10.33 6.90 -21.12
C GLY A 65 -9.69 8.08 -21.87
N ASP A 66 -10.04 9.31 -21.49
CA ASP A 66 -9.52 10.54 -22.10
C ASP A 66 -8.31 11.14 -21.37
N ILE A 67 -7.83 10.49 -20.31
CA ILE A 67 -6.71 10.97 -19.49
C ILE A 67 -5.42 10.27 -19.93
N ALA A 68 -4.43 11.06 -20.35
CA ALA A 68 -3.08 10.57 -20.62
C ALA A 68 -2.41 10.16 -19.30
N GLN A 69 -2.11 8.86 -19.16
CA GLN A 69 -1.49 8.28 -17.97
C GLN A 69 0.04 8.31 -18.05
N ARG A 70 0.62 8.26 -19.26
CA ARG A 70 2.08 8.28 -19.45
C ARG A 70 2.49 8.74 -20.85
N HIS A 71 3.63 9.41 -20.95
CA HIS A 71 4.32 9.71 -22.20
C HIS A 71 5.75 9.15 -22.16
N VAL A 72 6.19 8.50 -23.24
CA VAL A 72 7.60 8.15 -23.46
C VAL A 72 8.11 8.95 -24.65
N ASN A 73 8.83 10.04 -24.38
CA ASN A 73 9.32 10.96 -25.40
C ASN A 73 10.76 10.61 -25.81
N ILE A 74 10.94 10.17 -27.05
CA ILE A 74 12.24 9.86 -27.63
C ILE A 74 12.89 11.14 -28.19
N SER A 75 13.06 12.17 -27.36
CA SER A 75 13.44 13.52 -27.80
C SER A 75 14.94 13.76 -27.98
N ARG A 76 15.80 12.78 -27.66
CA ARG A 76 17.26 12.92 -27.82
C ARG A 76 17.85 11.81 -28.70
N PRO A 77 18.79 12.14 -29.62
CA PRO A 77 19.46 11.13 -30.43
C PRO A 77 20.12 10.07 -29.57
N LEU A 78 19.91 8.79 -29.91
CA LEU A 78 20.55 7.63 -29.27
C LEU A 78 22.09 7.64 -29.39
N THR A 79 22.63 8.55 -30.21
CA THR A 79 24.05 8.64 -30.60
C THR A 79 24.79 9.84 -30.00
N ASP A 80 24.17 10.64 -29.13
CA ASP A 80 24.92 11.68 -28.41
C ASP A 80 25.95 11.02 -27.46
N THR A 81 27.22 11.03 -27.82
CA THR A 81 28.35 10.46 -27.05
C THR A 81 29.00 11.47 -26.11
N SER A 82 28.55 12.72 -26.11
CA SER A 82 29.18 13.81 -25.35
C SER A 82 28.92 13.74 -23.84
N ARG A 83 27.92 12.95 -23.41
CA ARG A 83 27.55 12.75 -22.00
C ARG A 83 27.36 11.27 -21.72
N LEU A 84 28.08 10.74 -20.74
CA LEU A 84 27.99 9.32 -20.40
C LEU A 84 26.60 8.97 -19.85
N PRO A 85 26.07 7.75 -20.09
CA PRO A 85 24.69 7.39 -19.80
C PRO A 85 24.22 7.68 -18.36
N TYR A 86 25.13 7.59 -17.40
CA TYR A 86 24.85 7.81 -15.97
C TYR A 86 24.69 9.29 -15.55
N GLN A 87 25.02 10.24 -16.43
CA GLN A 87 24.89 11.68 -16.19
C GLN A 87 23.56 12.27 -16.71
N ARG A 88 22.65 11.44 -17.24
CA ARG A 88 21.34 11.83 -17.81
C ARG A 88 20.16 11.53 -16.86
N ARG A 89 20.42 11.42 -15.55
CA ARG A 89 19.42 11.04 -14.55
C ARG A 89 18.42 12.15 -14.18
N SER A 90 18.61 13.39 -14.63
CA SER A 90 17.62 14.47 -14.50
C SER A 90 16.52 14.43 -15.56
N ASP A 91 16.69 13.59 -16.59
CA ASP A 91 15.82 13.55 -17.77
C ASP A 91 14.77 12.43 -17.62
N LEU A 92 14.84 11.70 -16.51
CA LEU A 92 14.02 10.55 -16.14
C LEU A 92 13.60 10.80 -14.68
N GLU A 93 12.35 11.23 -14.46
CA GLU A 93 11.74 11.04 -13.14
C GLU A 93 11.76 9.53 -12.85
N ASP A 94 12.38 9.14 -11.74
CA ASP A 94 12.64 7.75 -11.41
C ASP A 94 11.32 6.96 -11.34
N PRO A 95 11.12 5.93 -12.17
CA PRO A 95 9.83 5.26 -12.32
C PRO A 95 9.63 4.14 -11.31
N LEU A 96 10.37 4.11 -10.20
CA LEU A 96 10.28 2.99 -9.25
C LEU A 96 8.89 2.90 -8.62
N SER A 97 8.25 4.03 -8.29
CA SER A 97 6.88 4.06 -7.78
C SER A 97 5.83 3.70 -8.84
N ILE A 98 6.00 4.17 -10.09
CA ILE A 98 5.02 3.96 -11.18
C ILE A 98 5.15 2.56 -11.81
N LEU A 99 6.35 1.99 -11.88
CA LEU A 99 6.54 0.60 -12.31
C LEU A 99 6.06 -0.36 -11.24
N ASP A 100 6.19 -0.02 -9.96
CA ASP A 100 5.59 -0.77 -8.86
C ASP A 100 4.06 -0.69 -8.94
N GLU A 101 3.47 0.49 -9.13
CA GLU A 101 2.02 0.66 -9.33
C GLU A 101 1.50 -0.08 -10.58
N GLY A 102 2.19 0.04 -11.72
CA GLY A 102 1.82 -0.64 -12.96
C GLY A 102 1.98 -2.17 -12.88
N TYR A 103 3.02 -2.66 -12.20
CA TYR A 103 3.21 -4.08 -11.92
C TYR A 103 2.14 -4.61 -10.96
N LYS A 104 1.83 -3.84 -9.91
CA LYS A 104 0.70 -4.10 -9.00
C LYS A 104 -0.61 -4.16 -9.80
N ASN A 105 -1.01 -3.11 -10.52
CA ASN A 105 -2.26 -3.11 -11.28
C ASN A 105 -2.36 -4.16 -12.40
N THR A 106 -1.23 -4.62 -12.97
CA THR A 106 -1.23 -5.60 -14.07
C THR A 106 -1.20 -7.05 -13.57
N PHE A 107 -0.52 -7.33 -12.45
CA PHE A 107 -0.28 -8.69 -11.96
C PHE A 107 -0.87 -8.96 -10.57
N PHE A 108 -1.05 -7.92 -9.76
CA PHE A 108 -1.88 -7.90 -8.55
C PHE A 108 -3.20 -7.21 -8.92
N ASN A 109 -4.12 -7.97 -9.51
CA ASN A 109 -5.49 -7.50 -9.75
C ASN A 109 -6.22 -7.44 -8.40
N ASN A 110 -5.80 -6.50 -7.56
CA ASN A 110 -6.42 -6.18 -6.31
C ASN A 110 -7.45 -5.11 -6.63
N ASP A 111 -8.59 -5.56 -7.16
CA ASP A 111 -9.80 -4.76 -7.23
C ASP A 111 -10.26 -4.51 -5.78
N PHE A 112 -9.56 -3.62 -5.08
CA PHE A 112 -9.82 -3.23 -3.70
C PHE A 112 -11.13 -2.43 -3.57
N GLY A 113 -11.83 -2.23 -4.70
CA GLY A 113 -12.95 -1.32 -4.83
C GLY A 113 -12.49 0.12 -4.83
N GLU A 114 -13.35 1.00 -4.33
CA GLU A 114 -13.02 2.41 -4.09
C GLU A 114 -12.76 2.62 -2.60
N ARG A 115 -11.94 3.64 -2.27
CA ARG A 115 -11.83 4.07 -0.87
C ARG A 115 -13.19 4.62 -0.42
N VAL A 116 -13.66 4.15 0.73
CA VAL A 116 -14.92 4.58 1.33
C VAL A 116 -14.67 5.39 2.60
N SER A 117 -15.72 6.04 3.11
CA SER A 117 -15.63 6.79 4.35
C SER A 117 -15.13 5.89 5.49
N VAL A 118 -14.16 6.38 6.27
CA VAL A 118 -13.62 5.63 7.42
C VAL A 118 -14.71 5.22 8.42
N HIS A 119 -15.82 5.96 8.48
CA HIS A 119 -16.93 5.66 9.37
C HIS A 119 -17.77 4.44 8.93
N GLU A 120 -17.66 4.03 7.66
CA GLU A 120 -18.31 2.85 7.10
C GLU A 120 -17.48 1.58 7.31
N LEU A 121 -16.20 1.71 7.65
CA LEU A 121 -15.27 0.59 7.81
C LEU A 121 -15.35 0.00 9.23
N THR A 122 -15.13 -1.31 9.31
CA THR A 122 -14.90 -2.05 10.56
C THR A 122 -13.82 -3.08 10.29
N THR A 123 -13.18 -3.62 11.34
CA THR A 123 -12.07 -4.56 11.14
C THR A 123 -12.55 -5.80 10.40
N SER A 124 -11.93 -6.12 9.27
CA SER A 124 -12.31 -7.26 8.43
C SER A 124 -11.96 -8.60 9.08
N GLY A 125 -12.43 -9.70 8.48
CA GLY A 125 -12.07 -11.06 8.92
C GLY A 125 -10.55 -11.32 8.84
N ASP A 126 -9.90 -10.82 7.80
CA ASP A 126 -8.44 -10.94 7.60
C ASP A 126 -7.68 -10.07 8.61
N GLY A 127 -8.15 -8.82 8.84
CA GLY A 127 -7.62 -7.95 9.89
C GLY A 127 -7.70 -8.58 11.28
N ARG A 128 -8.85 -9.16 11.64
CA ARG A 128 -9.03 -9.89 12.91
C ARG A 128 -8.08 -11.07 13.04
N SER A 129 -7.91 -11.84 11.97
CA SER A 129 -7.04 -13.02 11.95
C SER A 129 -5.57 -12.63 12.08
N PHE A 130 -5.17 -11.58 11.36
CA PHE A 130 -3.83 -11.02 11.42
C PHE A 130 -3.48 -10.52 12.82
N ILE A 131 -4.33 -9.69 13.43
CA ILE A 131 -4.09 -9.18 14.78
C ILE A 131 -3.95 -10.35 15.76
N LYS A 132 -4.88 -11.31 15.75
CA LYS A 132 -4.82 -12.49 16.62
C LYS A 132 -3.54 -13.30 16.45
N ALA A 133 -3.01 -13.42 15.23
CA ALA A 133 -1.75 -14.14 14.97
C ALA A 133 -0.52 -13.47 15.62
N TRP A 134 -0.57 -12.16 15.87
CA TRP A 134 0.47 -11.41 16.58
C TRP A 134 0.30 -11.43 18.10
N GLU A 135 -0.88 -11.78 18.60
CA GLU A 135 -1.19 -11.79 20.02
C GLU A 135 -1.13 -13.21 20.59
N HIS A 136 -0.57 -13.35 21.80
CA HIS A 136 -0.63 -14.62 22.50
C HIS A 136 -2.03 -14.83 23.09
N LEU A 137 -2.68 -15.95 22.77
CA LEU A 137 -3.93 -16.35 23.41
C LEU A 137 -3.66 -17.00 24.76
N SER A 138 -4.14 -16.40 25.84
CA SER A 138 -4.22 -17.04 27.16
C SER A 138 -5.67 -17.24 27.58
N LEU A 139 -6.08 -18.50 27.77
CA LEU A 139 -7.42 -18.83 28.28
C LEU A 139 -7.56 -18.60 29.78
N GLU A 140 -6.45 -18.44 30.50
CA GLU A 140 -6.41 -18.10 31.92
C GLU A 140 -5.85 -16.69 32.13
N THR A 141 -6.12 -16.09 33.30
CA THR A 141 -5.55 -14.79 33.65
C THR A 141 -4.04 -14.90 33.87
N TYR A 142 -3.29 -13.94 33.38
CA TYR A 142 -1.83 -13.87 33.54
C TYR A 142 -1.38 -12.44 33.78
N ASN A 143 -0.17 -12.26 34.32
CA ASN A 143 0.46 -10.95 34.43
C ASN A 143 1.28 -10.68 33.17
N ASP A 144 0.98 -9.58 32.47
CA ASP A 144 1.72 -9.20 31.27
C ASP A 144 3.17 -8.75 31.58
N ARG A 145 3.92 -8.34 30.54
CA ARG A 145 5.31 -7.85 30.70
C ARG A 145 5.45 -6.60 31.57
N HIS A 146 4.35 -5.88 31.81
CA HIS A 146 4.27 -4.71 32.69
C HIS A 146 3.78 -5.06 34.10
N GLY A 147 3.41 -6.33 34.33
CA GLY A 147 2.88 -6.83 35.60
C GLY A 147 1.37 -6.62 35.76
N TYR A 148 0.65 -6.35 34.67
CA TYR A 148 -0.78 -6.06 34.69
C TYR A 148 -1.61 -7.30 34.42
N CYS A 149 -2.72 -7.45 35.16
CA CYS A 149 -3.59 -8.60 35.02
C CYS A 149 -4.33 -8.57 33.67
N THR A 150 -4.13 -9.62 32.89
CA THR A 150 -4.53 -9.71 31.48
C THR A 150 -5.13 -11.09 31.18
N ILE A 151 -6.01 -11.20 30.17
CA ILE A 151 -6.59 -12.47 29.71
C ILE A 151 -6.86 -12.43 28.19
N GLY A 152 -7.10 -13.58 27.57
CA GLY A 152 -7.50 -13.69 26.16
C GLY A 152 -6.38 -13.23 25.22
N TYR A 153 -6.74 -12.46 24.20
CA TYR A 153 -5.80 -11.84 23.26
C TYR A 153 -5.32 -10.47 23.80
N GLY A 154 -4.73 -10.45 25.00
CA GLY A 154 -4.19 -9.22 25.59
C GLY A 154 -5.23 -8.26 26.20
N HIS A 155 -6.40 -8.74 26.61
CA HIS A 155 -7.41 -7.94 27.29
C HIS A 155 -6.95 -7.56 28.70
N LEU A 156 -6.68 -6.27 28.93
CA LEU A 156 -6.31 -5.73 30.23
C LEU A 156 -7.51 -5.74 31.19
N ILE A 157 -7.42 -6.54 32.25
CA ILE A 157 -8.42 -6.58 33.34
C ILE A 157 -8.16 -5.41 34.30
N ASP A 158 -6.91 -5.27 34.77
CA ASP A 158 -6.50 -4.24 35.73
C ASP A 158 -5.01 -3.91 35.60
N LYS A 159 -4.60 -2.72 36.02
CA LYS A 159 -3.19 -2.29 36.08
C LYS A 159 -2.47 -2.73 37.36
N GLU A 160 -3.11 -3.57 38.16
CA GLU A 160 -2.50 -4.34 39.23
C GLU A 160 -2.26 -5.80 38.81
N ARG A 161 -1.44 -6.51 39.58
CA ARG A 161 -1.22 -7.93 39.34
C ARG A 161 -2.47 -8.75 39.64
N CYS A 162 -2.65 -9.88 38.95
CA CYS A 162 -3.82 -10.75 39.15
C CYS A 162 -3.98 -11.22 40.60
N GLU A 163 -2.88 -11.42 41.33
CA GLU A 163 -2.89 -11.85 42.73
C GLU A 163 -3.34 -10.74 43.71
N ASN A 164 -3.33 -9.48 43.26
CA ASN A 164 -3.65 -8.30 44.07
C ASN A 164 -5.09 -7.81 43.90
N ILE A 165 -5.87 -8.45 43.02
CA ILE A 165 -7.24 -8.03 42.69
C ILE A 165 -8.24 -9.16 42.86
N SER A 166 -9.51 -8.81 42.98
CA SER A 166 -10.60 -9.77 42.82
C SER A 166 -10.92 -9.92 41.33
N ILE A 167 -10.54 -11.05 40.74
CA ILE A 167 -10.82 -11.33 39.32
C ILE A 167 -12.33 -11.26 39.07
N PRO A 168 -12.80 -10.50 38.06
CA PRO A 168 -14.21 -10.43 37.71
C PRO A 168 -14.81 -11.81 37.46
N LEU A 169 -16.05 -12.03 37.90
CA LEU A 169 -16.70 -13.35 37.88
C LEU A 169 -16.63 -14.04 36.51
N GLN A 170 -16.77 -13.26 35.44
CA GLN A 170 -16.70 -13.73 34.05
C GLN A 170 -15.34 -14.29 33.61
N PHE A 171 -14.27 -14.07 34.38
CA PHE A 171 -12.90 -14.51 34.07
C PHE A 171 -12.36 -15.52 35.10
N GLN A 172 -13.06 -15.76 36.22
CA GLN A 172 -12.57 -16.62 37.30
C GLN A 172 -12.36 -18.08 36.90
N THR A 173 -13.15 -18.58 35.95
CA THR A 173 -13.03 -19.96 35.43
C THR A 173 -12.26 -20.04 34.11
N GLY A 174 -11.60 -18.95 33.71
CA GLY A 174 -10.98 -18.84 32.39
C GLY A 174 -11.98 -18.67 31.24
N LEU A 175 -11.45 -18.57 30.03
CA LEU A 175 -12.18 -18.40 28.79
C LEU A 175 -12.18 -19.69 27.96
N THR A 176 -13.18 -19.83 27.09
CA THR A 176 -13.09 -20.70 25.91
C THR A 176 -12.50 -19.90 24.76
N GLU A 177 -11.98 -20.57 23.72
CA GLU A 177 -11.52 -19.87 22.52
C GLU A 177 -12.60 -19.00 21.88
N THR A 178 -13.86 -19.45 21.93
CA THR A 178 -15.01 -18.69 21.46
C THR A 178 -15.25 -17.45 22.30
N SER A 179 -15.24 -17.55 23.64
CA SER A 179 -15.44 -16.36 24.49
C SER A 179 -14.24 -15.41 24.45
N ALA A 180 -13.02 -15.91 24.26
CA ALA A 180 -11.84 -15.09 24.00
C ALA A 180 -11.93 -14.34 22.67
N THR A 181 -12.46 -14.98 21.62
CA THR A 181 -12.72 -14.33 20.33
C THR A 181 -13.78 -13.24 20.44
N LEU A 182 -14.89 -13.50 21.15
CA LEU A 182 -15.92 -12.49 21.39
C LEU A 182 -15.41 -11.31 22.22
N LEU A 183 -14.56 -11.57 23.23
CA LEU A 183 -13.92 -10.52 24.03
C LEU A 183 -12.99 -9.67 23.17
N PHE A 184 -12.19 -10.31 22.31
CA PHE A 184 -11.35 -9.63 21.32
C PHE A 184 -12.16 -8.75 20.36
N ASP A 185 -13.26 -9.27 19.82
CA ASP A 185 -14.14 -8.51 18.93
C ASP A 185 -14.76 -7.29 19.63
N SER A 186 -15.11 -7.44 20.92
CA SER A 186 -15.59 -6.32 21.74
C SER A 186 -14.50 -5.28 22.01
N ASP A 187 -13.26 -5.71 22.22
CA ASP A 187 -12.13 -4.81 22.43
C ASP A 187 -11.79 -4.03 21.16
N LEU A 188 -11.92 -4.63 19.97
CA LEU A 188 -11.62 -3.96 18.69
C LEU A 188 -12.37 -2.64 18.50
N VAL A 189 -13.60 -2.53 19.01
CA VAL A 189 -14.45 -1.34 18.87
C VAL A 189 -13.74 -0.05 19.31
N ARG A 190 -12.99 -0.07 20.43
CA ARG A 190 -12.29 1.13 20.91
C ARG A 190 -11.10 1.52 20.05
N PHE A 191 -10.44 0.55 19.42
CA PHE A 191 -9.34 0.78 18.49
C PHE A 191 -9.86 1.28 17.13
N GLU A 192 -10.93 0.68 16.61
CA GLU A 192 -11.64 1.18 15.43
C GLU A 192 -12.08 2.63 15.62
N GLN A 193 -12.63 2.98 16.78
CA GLN A 193 -13.01 4.35 17.09
C GLN A 193 -11.79 5.27 17.17
N GLY A 194 -10.65 4.78 17.67
CA GLY A 194 -9.38 5.51 17.66
C GLY A 194 -8.94 5.89 16.25
N VAL A 195 -9.09 4.98 15.28
CA VAL A 195 -8.83 5.27 13.85
C VAL A 195 -9.85 6.29 13.32
N LYS A 196 -11.15 6.01 13.49
CA LYS A 196 -12.25 6.85 13.00
C LYS A 196 -12.22 8.29 13.53
N ASN A 197 -11.65 8.51 14.73
CA ASN A 197 -11.51 9.84 15.30
C ASN A 197 -10.30 10.61 14.77
N ALA A 198 -9.27 9.89 14.29
CA ALA A 198 -8.01 10.49 13.86
C ALA A 198 -7.91 10.71 12.35
N VAL A 199 -8.66 9.91 11.57
CA VAL A 199 -8.65 9.94 10.11
C VAL A 199 -9.91 10.60 9.57
N SER A 200 -9.75 11.53 8.63
CA SER A 200 -10.85 12.28 8.01
C SER A 200 -11.05 12.02 6.52
N VAL A 201 -10.19 11.19 5.92
CA VAL A 201 -10.22 10.83 4.50
C VAL A 201 -10.81 9.43 4.30
N ASN A 202 -11.13 9.11 3.05
CA ASN A 202 -11.57 7.76 2.69
C ASN A 202 -10.40 6.78 2.75
N LEU A 203 -10.67 5.52 3.08
CA LEU A 203 -9.69 4.44 3.12
C LEU A 203 -10.18 3.19 2.39
N TYR A 204 -9.24 2.36 1.95
CA TYR A 204 -9.52 0.97 1.65
C TYR A 204 -9.68 0.16 2.94
N GLN A 205 -10.38 -0.97 2.85
CA GLN A 205 -10.58 -1.88 3.99
C GLN A 205 -9.24 -2.33 4.60
N HIS A 206 -8.24 -2.66 3.77
CA HIS A 206 -6.93 -3.09 4.25
C HIS A 206 -6.11 -1.97 4.91
N GLU A 207 -6.21 -0.73 4.42
CA GLU A 207 -5.60 0.44 5.06
C GLU A 207 -6.17 0.64 6.47
N PHE A 208 -7.49 0.49 6.63
CA PHE A 208 -8.15 0.54 7.93
C PHE A 208 -7.71 -0.59 8.87
N ASP A 209 -7.65 -1.82 8.37
CA ASP A 209 -7.22 -2.99 9.16
C ASP A 209 -5.78 -2.83 9.69
N ALA A 210 -4.86 -2.31 8.87
CA ALA A 210 -3.49 -2.01 9.29
C ALA A 210 -3.43 -0.95 10.41
N LEU A 211 -4.23 0.12 10.32
CA LEU A 211 -4.30 1.16 11.34
C LEU A 211 -4.89 0.64 12.66
N VAL A 212 -5.91 -0.23 12.59
CA VAL A 212 -6.47 -0.89 13.77
C VAL A 212 -5.44 -1.81 14.41
N SER A 213 -4.70 -2.61 13.63
CA SER A 213 -3.61 -3.45 14.15
C SER A 213 -2.53 -2.64 14.87
N LEU A 214 -2.15 -1.50 14.30
CA LEU A 214 -1.18 -0.59 14.90
C LEU A 214 -1.70 -0.05 16.25
N LEU A 215 -2.96 0.42 16.31
CA LEU A 215 -3.56 0.89 17.55
C LEU A 215 -3.74 -0.23 18.58
N PHE A 216 -4.04 -1.45 18.16
CA PHE A 216 -4.11 -2.61 19.07
C PHE A 216 -2.77 -2.80 19.79
N ASN A 217 -1.66 -2.70 19.06
CA ASN A 217 -0.32 -2.83 19.63
C ASN A 217 0.12 -1.62 20.49
N CYS A 218 -0.22 -0.42 20.06
CA CYS A 218 0.28 0.83 20.64
C CYS A 218 -0.67 1.48 21.65
N GLY A 219 -1.91 0.99 21.73
CA GLY A 219 -3.00 1.53 22.54
C GLY A 219 -3.94 2.46 21.76
N GLU A 220 -5.23 2.42 22.09
CA GLU A 220 -6.32 3.16 21.43
C GLU A 220 -6.10 4.69 21.32
N ASN A 221 -5.33 5.25 22.25
CA ASN A 221 -5.09 6.70 22.35
C ASN A 221 -3.83 7.15 21.59
N PHE A 222 -3.12 6.24 20.92
CA PHE A 222 -1.82 6.51 20.31
C PHE A 222 -1.88 7.66 19.28
N PHE A 223 -2.88 7.66 18.40
CA PHE A 223 -3.09 8.75 17.45
C PHE A 223 -3.56 10.03 18.11
N ARG A 224 -4.52 9.96 19.05
CA ARG A 224 -5.01 11.11 19.83
C ARG A 224 -3.89 11.83 20.57
N LEU A 225 -2.91 11.08 21.08
CA LEU A 225 -1.74 11.59 21.78
C LEU A 225 -0.60 12.05 20.83
N ARG A 226 -0.85 12.10 19.51
CA ARG A 226 0.10 12.51 18.46
C ARG A 226 1.45 11.76 18.57
N ARG A 227 1.40 10.46 18.84
CA ARG A 227 2.59 9.60 18.93
C ARG A 227 3.14 9.18 17.56
N ALA A 228 2.35 9.31 16.50
CA ALA A 228 2.76 9.17 15.10
C ALA A 228 2.18 10.33 14.27
N PRO A 229 2.65 11.57 14.47
CA PRO A 229 2.05 12.75 13.86
C PRO A 229 2.17 12.75 12.34
N LEU A 230 3.33 12.34 11.79
CA LEU A 230 3.56 12.29 10.35
C LEU A 230 2.65 11.27 9.65
N LEU A 231 2.36 10.13 10.28
CA LEU A 231 1.44 9.13 9.73
C LEU A 231 0.06 9.75 9.53
N ILE A 232 -0.47 10.39 10.58
CA ILE A 232 -1.81 11.00 10.55
C ILE A 232 -1.85 12.22 9.63
N ASP A 233 -0.83 13.07 9.65
CA ASP A 233 -0.77 14.28 8.83
C ASP A 233 -0.66 13.91 7.33
N ASN A 234 0.12 12.88 6.97
CA ASN A 234 0.16 12.34 5.61
C ASN A 234 -1.19 11.75 5.20
N LEU A 235 -1.79 10.92 6.06
CA LEU A 235 -3.06 10.26 5.75
C LEU A 235 -4.18 11.27 5.50
N ASN A 236 -4.33 12.26 6.39
CA ASN A 236 -5.37 13.29 6.26
C ASN A 236 -5.10 14.31 5.14
N SER A 237 -3.90 14.29 4.55
CA SER A 237 -3.57 15.04 3.33
C SER A 237 -3.66 14.16 2.07
N GLU A 238 -4.27 12.97 2.16
CA GLU A 238 -4.38 11.96 1.11
C GLU A 238 -3.02 11.48 0.53
N ASN A 239 -1.94 11.72 1.27
CA ASN A 239 -0.62 11.17 0.96
C ASN A 239 -0.50 9.75 1.54
N TYR A 240 -1.25 8.80 0.95
CA TYR A 240 -1.31 7.41 1.44
C TYR A 240 0.05 6.71 1.38
N LEU A 241 0.85 6.95 0.33
CA LEU A 241 2.20 6.41 0.22
C LEU A 241 3.10 6.93 1.35
N GLY A 242 3.10 8.24 1.57
CA GLY A 242 3.85 8.83 2.68
C GLY A 242 3.34 8.36 4.04
N ALA A 243 2.04 8.06 4.21
CA ALA A 243 1.49 7.51 5.44
C ALA A 243 1.97 6.06 5.68
N ALA A 244 2.01 5.23 4.63
CA ALA A 244 2.49 3.86 4.69
C ALA A 244 3.94 3.81 5.23
N GLU A 245 4.84 4.62 4.67
CA GLU A 245 6.25 4.65 5.10
C GLU A 245 6.41 4.92 6.61
N GLN A 246 5.50 5.69 7.22
CA GLN A 246 5.57 6.02 8.64
C GLN A 246 5.33 4.82 9.57
N PHE A 247 4.76 3.70 9.10
CA PHE A 247 4.68 2.48 9.92
C PHE A 247 6.07 1.98 10.32
N LEU A 248 7.06 2.12 9.43
CA LEU A 248 8.43 1.64 9.63
C LEU A 248 9.19 2.44 10.69
N ASP A 249 8.80 3.69 10.91
CA ASP A 249 9.39 4.58 11.93
C ASP A 249 8.81 4.34 13.34
N ILE A 250 7.67 3.64 13.45
CA ILE A 250 7.00 3.33 14.74
C ILE A 250 7.63 2.09 15.38
N THR A 251 8.96 2.13 15.54
CA THR A 251 9.78 1.04 16.09
C THR A 251 10.50 1.43 17.38
N SER A 252 10.27 2.64 17.91
CA SER A 252 11.01 3.18 19.05
C SER A 252 10.90 2.28 20.30
N GLY A 253 11.97 1.54 20.57
CA GLY A 253 12.23 0.88 21.85
C GLY A 253 12.25 -0.65 21.89
N ARG A 254 12.04 -1.41 20.80
CA ARG A 254 11.94 -2.90 20.91
C ARG A 254 12.46 -3.66 19.70
N GLY A 255 13.02 -4.85 19.98
CA GLY A 255 13.81 -5.69 19.08
C GLY A 255 13.05 -6.32 17.90
N ASN A 256 13.71 -7.30 17.26
CA ASN A 256 13.36 -7.83 15.93
C ASN A 256 11.88 -8.12 15.67
N GLY A 257 11.09 -8.54 16.67
CA GLY A 257 9.66 -8.80 16.53
C GLY A 257 8.81 -7.55 16.24
N LEU A 258 9.12 -6.39 16.83
CA LEU A 258 8.37 -5.15 16.57
C LEU A 258 8.63 -4.66 15.15
N VAL A 259 9.88 -4.76 14.69
CA VAL A 259 10.25 -4.43 13.31
C VAL A 259 9.50 -5.32 12.32
N ARG A 260 9.42 -6.64 12.58
CA ARG A 260 8.63 -7.56 11.75
C ARG A 260 7.15 -7.18 11.71
N ARG A 261 6.54 -6.88 12.87
CA ARG A 261 5.13 -6.46 12.95
C ARG A 261 4.86 -5.18 12.17
N ARG A 262 5.72 -4.16 12.29
CA ARG A 262 5.57 -2.90 11.55
C ARG A 262 5.72 -3.09 10.04
N ASN A 263 6.63 -3.96 9.58
CA ASN A 263 6.74 -4.31 8.16
C ASN A 263 5.48 -5.05 7.67
N ALA A 264 4.94 -5.96 8.47
CA ALA A 264 3.71 -6.67 8.11
C ALA A 264 2.50 -5.73 8.02
N GLU A 265 2.36 -4.80 8.97
CA GLU A 265 1.31 -3.77 8.92
C GLU A 265 1.50 -2.79 7.76
N TYR A 266 2.74 -2.41 7.45
CA TYR A 266 3.07 -1.66 6.22
C TYR A 266 2.58 -2.41 4.98
N ASN A 267 2.88 -3.70 4.85
CA ASN A 267 2.47 -4.51 3.70
C ASN A 267 0.94 -4.66 3.60
N ILE A 268 0.22 -4.73 4.72
CA ILE A 268 -1.25 -4.68 4.69
C ILE A 268 -1.70 -3.33 4.17
N PHE A 269 -1.14 -2.24 4.70
CA PHE A 269 -1.55 -0.89 4.31
C PHE A 269 -1.28 -0.62 2.82
N SER A 270 -0.10 -0.98 2.31
CA SER A 270 0.34 -0.64 0.95
C SER A 270 -0.10 -1.65 -0.12
N GLU A 271 -0.27 -2.93 0.24
CA GLU A 271 -0.41 -4.03 -0.72
C GLU A 271 -1.53 -5.02 -0.37
N ALA A 272 -2.22 -4.83 0.75
CA ALA A 272 -3.19 -5.77 1.32
C ALA A 272 -2.65 -7.20 1.53
N ILE A 273 -1.35 -7.31 1.84
CA ILE A 273 -0.72 -8.60 2.11
C ILE A 273 -0.76 -8.88 3.61
N TYR A 274 -1.68 -9.78 4.01
CA TYR A 274 -1.85 -10.22 5.40
C TYR A 274 -0.89 -11.35 5.78
N ASN A 275 0.42 -11.06 5.82
CA ASN A 275 1.42 -12.02 6.28
C ASN A 275 1.77 -11.79 7.76
N ALA A 276 1.36 -12.72 8.63
CA ALA A 276 1.62 -12.68 10.07
C ALA A 276 2.69 -13.70 10.53
N GLU A 277 3.55 -14.20 9.65
CA GLU A 277 4.66 -15.09 10.02
C GLU A 277 5.75 -14.32 10.79
N HIS A 278 6.11 -14.79 11.99
CA HIS A 278 7.08 -14.12 12.87
C HIS A 278 8.01 -15.04 13.66
#